data_AF-A0A090X5W8-F1
#
_entry.id   AF-A0A090X5W8-F1
#
_cell.length_a   1.000
_cell.length_b   1.000
_cell.length_c   1.000
_cell.angle_alpha   90.00
_cell.angle_beta   90.00
_cell.angle_gamma   90.00
#
_symmetry.space_group_name_H-M   'P 1'
#
loop_
_entity.id
_entity.type
_entity.pdbx_description
1 polymer ?
#
loop_
_entity_poly.entity_id
_entity_poly.type
_entity_poly.pdbx_seq_one_letter_code
_entity_poly.pdbx_strand_id
1 'polypeptide(L)'
;MALLAFSTPNFEYKGKVVYAVVTYTLLLLLYAANNLPYSALSGGVITGDMGERNSISAYRFVAVMFAQFFVQVFMLPIIESAGGGDKAVGIEIVMTWLAIIGTIMLLITFFTTRERIVPKPEQKSSVKEDLSDLFKNKPWVITLTVTTLVFVTLAMKGGSYVYYFKNYVDADRLTSFIGPLLDFLSSIGVNFFGEDPVSAGFGLFNAGGIIFMIVGIGLSKKLADKYGKRDVFMTFFIYFNFVYHLLLFLLFNICRLMFASQILHGFFYGITIPLLWAMIADVADYSEWKTNRRATAIIFSAMMVGLKGGLSIGSALLAYILASYGYDADLTQQTAITITGTKMLVSIYPAIPFLLGVGLLFFYEINKKMEVQIEAELKERRQS
;
A
#
# COMPACT_ATOMS: atom_id res chain seq x y z
N MET A 1 17.43 12.84 -10.67
CA MET A 1 17.64 12.06 -9.42
C MET A 1 17.49 10.57 -9.62
N ALA A 2 16.39 10.06 -10.21
CA ALA A 2 16.27 8.62 -10.49
C ALA A 2 17.48 8.07 -11.26
N LEU A 3 17.89 8.71 -12.36
CA LEU A 3 19.11 8.36 -13.11
C LEU A 3 20.39 8.33 -12.26
N LEU A 4 20.54 9.27 -11.32
CA LEU A 4 21.70 9.33 -10.42
C LEU A 4 21.65 8.25 -9.33
N ALA A 5 20.46 7.82 -8.91
CA ALA A 5 20.34 6.74 -7.93
C ALA A 5 20.67 5.37 -8.53
N PHE A 6 20.51 5.20 -9.85
CA PHE A 6 20.73 3.92 -10.54
C PHE A 6 22.01 3.91 -11.41
N SER A 7 22.72 5.03 -11.53
CA SER A 7 24.05 5.06 -12.14
C SER A 7 25.11 4.66 -11.09
N THR A 8 26.04 3.80 -11.47
CA THR A 8 27.14 3.35 -10.59
C THR A 8 28.45 4.02 -10.98
N PRO A 9 28.78 5.22 -10.43
CA PRO A 9 30.07 5.84 -10.68
C PRO A 9 31.24 4.99 -10.14
N ASN A 10 32.38 5.05 -10.82
CA ASN A 10 33.61 4.34 -10.46
C ASN A 10 34.32 4.98 -9.24
N PHE A 11 33.68 4.94 -8.08
CA PHE A 11 34.30 5.31 -6.80
C PHE A 11 34.85 4.09 -6.06
N GLU A 12 35.76 4.32 -5.12
CA GLU A 12 36.18 3.33 -4.12
C GLU A 12 34.98 2.88 -3.25
N TYR A 13 35.02 1.70 -2.63
CA TYR A 13 33.86 1.09 -1.96
C TYR A 13 33.13 2.04 -0.98
N LYS A 14 33.88 2.76 -0.13
CA LYS A 14 33.30 3.77 0.77
C LYS A 14 32.61 4.93 0.02
N GLY A 15 33.19 5.38 -1.09
CA GLY A 15 32.63 6.43 -1.93
C GLY A 15 31.33 5.99 -2.63
N LYS A 16 31.24 4.72 -3.07
CA LYS A 16 30.00 4.15 -3.63
C LYS A 16 28.87 4.11 -2.60
N VAL A 17 29.16 3.73 -1.35
CA VAL A 17 28.17 3.72 -0.26
C VAL A 17 27.66 5.13 0.03
N VAL A 18 28.56 6.11 0.17
CA VAL A 18 28.17 7.52 0.41
C VAL A 18 27.32 8.05 -0.74
N TYR A 19 27.72 7.79 -2.00
CA TYR A 19 26.95 8.19 -3.17
C TYR A 19 25.54 7.60 -3.15
N ALA A 20 25.42 6.28 -2.94
CA ALA A 20 24.13 5.59 -2.88
C ALA A 20 23.22 6.13 -1.76
N VAL A 21 23.77 6.39 -0.57
CA VAL A 21 23.01 6.96 0.54
C VAL A 21 22.48 8.35 0.20
N VAL A 22 23.32 9.22 -0.36
CA VAL A 22 22.92 10.59 -0.71
C VAL A 22 21.89 10.60 -1.84
N THR A 23 22.13 9.89 -2.94
CA THR A 23 21.22 9.89 -4.10
C THR A 23 19.88 9.22 -3.76
N TYR A 24 19.88 8.14 -2.98
CA TYR A 24 18.66 7.46 -2.55
C TYR A 24 17.86 8.31 -1.55
N THR A 25 18.53 8.98 -0.60
CA THR A 25 17.86 9.89 0.34
C THR A 25 17.20 11.06 -0.39
N LEU A 26 17.91 11.67 -1.35
CA LEU A 26 17.35 12.74 -2.18
C LEU A 26 16.17 12.26 -3.03
N LEU A 27 16.26 11.05 -3.59
CA LEU A 27 15.16 10.45 -4.34
C LEU A 27 13.91 10.24 -3.47
N LEU A 28 14.09 9.71 -2.26
CA LEU A 28 12.98 9.52 -1.31
C LEU A 28 12.37 10.85 -0.83
N LEU A 29 13.19 11.88 -0.68
CA LEU A 29 12.72 13.22 -0.32
C LEU A 29 11.88 13.83 -1.45
N LEU A 30 12.35 13.78 -2.69
CA LEU A 30 11.58 14.24 -3.85
C LEU A 30 10.29 13.44 -4.05
N TYR A 31 10.34 12.13 -3.82
CA TYR A 31 9.14 11.28 -3.86
C TYR A 31 8.11 11.74 -2.83
N ALA A 32 8.52 12.05 -1.60
CA ALA A 32 7.63 12.58 -0.57
C ALA A 32 7.07 13.96 -0.94
N ALA A 33 7.92 14.85 -1.47
CA ALA A 33 7.54 16.19 -1.91
C ALA A 33 6.51 16.17 -3.05
N ASN A 34 6.53 15.15 -3.91
CA ASN A 34 5.55 14.98 -4.99
C ASN A 34 4.27 14.26 -4.53
N ASN A 35 4.41 13.18 -3.75
CA ASN A 35 3.28 12.33 -3.38
C ASN A 35 2.32 13.03 -2.39
N LEU A 36 2.85 13.91 -1.54
CA LEU A 36 2.05 14.63 -0.56
C LEU A 36 1.04 15.60 -1.22
N PRO A 37 1.45 16.53 -2.11
CA PRO A 37 0.52 17.37 -2.86
C PRO A 37 -0.48 16.54 -3.68
N TYR A 38 -0.02 15.47 -4.34
CA TYR A 38 -0.89 14.61 -5.13
C TYR A 38 -2.03 13.98 -4.30
N SER A 39 -1.69 13.47 -3.10
CA SER A 39 -2.68 12.90 -2.19
C SER A 39 -3.67 13.94 -1.67
N ALA A 40 -3.17 15.12 -1.28
CA ALA A 40 -4.01 16.23 -0.81
C ALA A 40 -4.93 16.78 -1.91
N LEU A 41 -4.45 16.84 -3.17
CA LEU A 41 -5.23 17.26 -4.34
C LEU A 41 -6.48 16.38 -4.51
N SER A 42 -6.26 15.06 -4.54
CA SER A 42 -7.34 14.07 -4.68
C SER A 42 -8.31 14.04 -3.49
N GLY A 43 -7.87 14.51 -2.32
CA GLY A 43 -8.59 14.41 -1.05
C GLY A 43 -9.59 15.52 -0.77
N GLY A 44 -9.61 16.63 -1.54
CA GLY A 44 -10.67 17.62 -1.30
C GLY A 44 -10.63 18.93 -2.06
N VAL A 45 -9.60 19.22 -2.85
CA VAL A 45 -9.50 20.51 -3.57
C VAL A 45 -9.94 20.42 -5.05
N ILE A 46 -10.10 19.19 -5.58
CA ILE A 46 -10.63 18.94 -6.93
C ILE A 46 -12.16 18.94 -6.96
N THR A 47 -12.80 18.30 -5.97
CA THR A 47 -14.27 18.23 -5.86
C THR A 47 -14.70 18.23 -4.39
N GLY A 48 -15.84 18.85 -4.14
CA GLY A 48 -16.50 18.87 -2.83
C GLY A 48 -17.48 17.71 -2.65
N ASP A 49 -17.79 16.97 -3.73
CA ASP A 49 -18.74 15.87 -3.70
C ASP A 49 -18.08 14.58 -3.21
N MET A 50 -18.66 13.97 -2.18
CA MET A 50 -18.10 12.78 -1.54
C MET A 50 -18.12 11.54 -2.46
N GLY A 51 -19.14 11.41 -3.30
CA GLY A 51 -19.29 10.29 -4.24
C GLY A 51 -18.27 10.36 -5.39
N GLU A 52 -17.99 11.57 -5.89
CA GLU A 52 -16.92 11.80 -6.86
C GLU A 52 -15.54 11.51 -6.27
N ARG A 53 -15.28 11.90 -5.02
CA ARG A 53 -14.00 11.58 -4.33
C ARG A 53 -13.78 10.08 -4.17
N ASN A 54 -14.82 9.34 -3.81
CA ASN A 54 -14.77 7.88 -3.76
C ASN A 54 -14.41 7.29 -5.12
N SER A 55 -15.01 7.85 -6.19
CA SER A 55 -14.73 7.45 -7.57
C SER A 55 -13.29 7.72 -7.97
N ILE A 56 -12.77 8.94 -7.72
CA ILE A 56 -11.39 9.34 -8.03
C ILE A 56 -10.41 8.41 -7.31
N SER A 57 -10.65 8.16 -6.02
CA SER A 57 -9.81 7.27 -5.20
C SER A 57 -9.83 5.83 -5.73
N ALA A 58 -10.99 5.31 -6.13
CA ALA A 58 -11.10 3.97 -6.70
C ALA A 58 -10.33 3.86 -8.04
N TYR A 59 -10.54 4.78 -8.98
CA TYR A 59 -9.82 4.79 -10.26
C TYR A 59 -8.30 4.92 -10.06
N ARG A 60 -7.88 5.80 -9.14
CA ARG A 60 -6.48 5.97 -8.77
C ARG A 60 -5.89 4.63 -8.30
N PHE A 61 -6.57 3.92 -7.41
CA PHE A 61 -6.05 2.65 -6.89
C PHE A 61 -6.11 1.51 -7.90
N VAL A 62 -7.09 1.48 -8.82
CA VAL A 62 -7.05 0.54 -9.96
C VAL A 62 -5.78 0.76 -10.78
N ALA A 63 -5.44 2.02 -11.11
CA ALA A 63 -4.23 2.35 -11.86
C ALA A 63 -2.95 1.98 -11.09
N VAL A 64 -2.89 2.26 -9.78
CA VAL A 64 -1.75 1.85 -8.93
C VAL A 64 -1.60 0.33 -8.90
N MET A 65 -2.69 -0.42 -8.82
CA MET A 65 -2.62 -1.89 -8.79
C MET A 65 -2.26 -2.51 -10.12
N PHE A 66 -2.74 -1.92 -11.23
CA PHE A 66 -2.28 -2.31 -12.55
C PHE A 66 -0.78 -2.04 -12.73
N ALA A 67 -0.30 -0.86 -12.32
CA ALA A 67 1.12 -0.53 -12.37
C ALA A 67 1.95 -1.48 -11.48
N GLN A 68 1.47 -1.79 -10.27
CA GLN A 68 2.13 -2.73 -9.36
C GLN A 68 2.21 -4.14 -9.96
N PHE A 69 1.10 -4.63 -10.53
CA PHE A 69 1.07 -5.90 -11.25
C PHE A 69 2.05 -5.90 -12.42
N PHE A 70 2.06 -4.83 -13.22
CA PHE A 70 2.93 -4.69 -14.36
C PHE A 70 4.41 -4.77 -13.96
N VAL A 71 4.81 -4.02 -12.92
CA VAL A 71 6.17 -4.04 -12.41
C VAL A 71 6.55 -5.41 -11.86
N GLN A 72 5.66 -6.07 -11.11
CA GLN A 72 5.97 -7.39 -10.55
C GLN A 72 6.11 -8.49 -11.61
N VAL A 73 5.33 -8.42 -12.69
CA VAL A 73 5.28 -9.49 -13.69
C VAL A 73 6.23 -9.24 -14.88
N PHE A 74 6.32 -8.01 -15.37
CA PHE A 74 7.01 -7.71 -16.63
C PHE A 74 8.36 -7.01 -16.48
N MET A 75 8.68 -6.42 -15.31
CA MET A 75 9.88 -5.59 -15.18
C MET A 75 11.18 -6.39 -15.38
N LEU A 76 11.29 -7.57 -14.77
CA LEU A 76 12.51 -8.38 -14.84
C LEU A 76 12.83 -8.85 -16.28
N PRO A 77 11.88 -9.39 -17.06
CA PRO A 77 12.10 -9.70 -18.48
C PRO A 77 12.48 -8.48 -19.34
N ILE A 78 11.87 -7.32 -19.08
CA ILE A 78 12.20 -6.08 -19.80
C ILE A 78 13.64 -5.67 -19.49
N ILE A 79 14.09 -5.83 -18.24
CA ILE A 79 15.47 -5.58 -17.82
C ILE A 79 16.44 -6.55 -18.50
N GLU A 80 16.15 -7.86 -18.48
CA GLU A 80 17.04 -8.87 -19.04
C GLU A 80 17.16 -8.76 -20.57
N SER A 81 16.06 -8.45 -21.27
CA SER A 81 16.07 -8.20 -22.71
C SER A 81 16.77 -6.89 -23.08
N ALA A 82 16.55 -5.81 -22.33
CA ALA A 82 17.22 -4.52 -22.58
C ALA A 82 18.73 -4.55 -22.30
N GLY A 83 19.16 -5.37 -21.33
CA GLY A 83 20.56 -5.51 -20.95
C GLY A 83 21.37 -6.52 -21.78
N GLY A 84 20.74 -7.28 -22.68
CA GLY A 84 21.42 -8.31 -23.47
C GLY A 84 22.13 -9.38 -22.62
N GLY A 85 21.61 -9.64 -21.41
CA GLY A 85 22.23 -10.53 -20.41
C GLY A 85 22.95 -9.82 -19.25
N ASP A 86 23.28 -8.53 -19.38
CA ASP A 86 23.81 -7.73 -18.26
C ASP A 86 22.68 -7.01 -17.51
N LYS A 87 22.39 -7.48 -16.30
CA LYS A 87 21.33 -6.92 -15.44
C LYS A 87 21.58 -5.47 -15.05
N ALA A 88 22.84 -5.05 -14.89
CA ALA A 88 23.15 -3.68 -14.48
C ALA A 88 22.82 -2.70 -15.61
N VAL A 89 23.26 -3.01 -16.84
CA VAL A 89 22.96 -2.22 -18.04
C VAL A 89 21.45 -2.22 -18.34
N GLY A 90 20.80 -3.38 -18.19
CA GLY A 90 19.35 -3.51 -18.35
C GLY A 90 18.56 -2.62 -17.38
N ILE A 91 18.94 -2.60 -16.10
CA ILE A 91 18.31 -1.72 -15.10
C ILE A 91 18.52 -0.25 -15.49
N GLU A 92 19.73 0.15 -15.88
CA GLU A 92 20.02 1.54 -16.25
C GLU A 92 19.17 2.01 -17.44
N ILE A 93 19.07 1.21 -18.50
CA ILE A 93 18.28 1.52 -19.70
C ILE A 93 16.79 1.64 -19.35
N VAL A 94 16.24 0.65 -18.66
CA VAL A 94 14.81 0.62 -18.32
C VAL A 94 14.44 1.77 -17.39
N MET A 95 15.24 2.01 -16.35
CA MET A 95 15.02 3.12 -15.42
C MET A 95 15.16 4.49 -16.10
N THR A 96 16.00 4.60 -17.13
CA THR A 96 16.12 5.82 -17.95
C THR A 96 14.84 6.12 -18.71
N TRP A 97 14.29 5.12 -19.41
CA TRP A 97 13.01 5.27 -20.11
C TRP A 97 11.86 5.59 -19.15
N LEU A 98 11.77 4.88 -18.02
CA LEU A 98 10.75 5.16 -17.01
C LEU A 98 10.87 6.56 -16.42
N ALA A 99 12.10 7.07 -16.22
CA ALA A 99 12.33 8.43 -15.75
C ALA A 99 11.88 9.48 -16.78
N ILE A 100 12.14 9.26 -18.07
CA ILE A 100 11.69 10.15 -19.16
C ILE A 100 10.17 10.18 -19.23
N ILE A 101 9.54 9.00 -19.32
CA ILE A 101 8.08 8.86 -19.40
C ILE A 101 7.42 9.48 -18.15
N GLY A 102 7.93 9.17 -16.96
CA GLY A 102 7.45 9.71 -15.70
C GLY A 102 7.56 11.25 -15.63
N THR A 103 8.65 11.82 -16.14
CA THR A 103 8.83 13.29 -16.20
C THR A 103 7.79 13.93 -17.11
N ILE A 104 7.55 13.36 -18.30
CA ILE A 104 6.54 13.86 -19.23
C ILE A 104 5.14 13.81 -18.58
N MET A 105 4.79 12.70 -17.93
CA MET A 105 3.50 12.56 -17.25
C MET A 105 3.34 13.57 -16.09
N LEU A 106 4.40 13.83 -15.33
CA LEU A 106 4.38 14.86 -14.26
C LEU A 106 4.20 16.26 -14.84
N LEU A 107 4.85 16.59 -15.97
CA LEU A 107 4.67 17.88 -16.64
C LEU A 107 3.24 18.06 -17.16
N ILE A 108 2.67 17.03 -17.80
CA ILE A 108 1.26 17.05 -18.25
C ILE A 108 0.34 17.29 -17.05
N THR A 109 0.60 16.61 -15.94
CA THR A 109 -0.18 16.78 -14.70
C THR A 109 -0.07 18.21 -14.18
N PHE A 110 1.13 18.79 -14.16
CA PHE A 110 1.36 20.17 -13.72
C PHE A 110 0.58 21.19 -14.56
N PHE A 111 0.59 21.07 -15.89
CA PHE A 111 -0.12 21.99 -16.77
C PHE A 111 -1.65 21.78 -16.78
N THR A 112 -2.12 20.57 -16.49
CA THR A 112 -3.55 20.22 -16.58
C THR A 112 -4.29 20.40 -15.24
N THR A 113 -3.58 20.31 -14.11
CA THR A 113 -4.21 20.37 -12.79
C THR A 113 -4.65 21.79 -12.46
N ARG A 114 -5.95 21.96 -12.19
CA ARG A 114 -6.50 23.21 -11.66
C ARG A 114 -7.13 22.96 -10.29
N GLU A 115 -6.71 23.74 -9.31
CA GLU A 115 -7.37 23.78 -8.00
C GLU A 115 -8.70 24.51 -8.14
N ARG A 116 -9.81 23.82 -7.85
CA ARG A 116 -11.17 24.38 -8.03
C ARG A 116 -11.75 24.99 -6.76
N ILE A 117 -11.25 24.58 -5.60
CA ILE A 117 -11.73 25.04 -4.30
C ILE A 117 -10.60 25.79 -3.59
N VAL A 118 -10.61 27.12 -3.73
CA VAL A 118 -9.58 28.01 -3.17
C VAL A 118 -9.98 28.46 -1.76
N PRO A 119 -9.12 28.34 -0.74
CA PRO A 119 -9.41 28.89 0.59
C PRO A 119 -9.49 30.43 0.54
N LYS A 120 -10.39 31.03 1.34
CA LYS A 120 -10.52 32.49 1.45
C LYS A 120 -9.17 33.09 1.94
N PRO A 121 -8.67 34.21 1.37
CA PRO A 121 -7.35 34.79 1.70
C PRO A 121 -7.12 35.19 3.16
N GLU A 122 -8.18 35.23 3.96
CA GLU A 122 -8.21 35.69 5.35
C GLU A 122 -7.70 34.64 6.36
N GLN A 123 -7.53 33.37 5.96
CA GLN A 123 -7.04 32.30 6.85
C GLN A 123 -5.51 32.31 6.98
N LYS A 124 -4.97 33.20 7.81
CA LYS A 124 -3.61 33.06 8.35
C LYS A 124 -3.66 32.14 9.58
N SER A 125 -3.34 30.86 9.40
CA SER A 125 -3.17 29.93 10.52
C SER A 125 -1.69 29.73 10.83
N SER A 126 -1.37 29.59 12.12
CA SER A 126 -0.03 29.17 12.53
C SER A 126 0.04 27.63 12.50
N VAL A 127 1.14 27.08 11.97
CA VAL A 127 1.36 25.62 11.88
C VAL A 127 1.21 24.92 13.24
N LYS A 128 1.56 25.62 14.33
CA LYS A 128 1.44 25.12 15.70
C LYS A 128 -0.02 24.99 16.14
N GLU A 129 -0.88 25.94 15.79
CA GLU A 129 -2.31 25.86 16.05
C GLU A 129 -2.94 24.70 15.26
N ASP A 130 -2.62 24.61 13.96
CA ASP A 130 -3.16 23.55 13.10
C ASP A 130 -2.79 22.16 13.60
N LEU A 131 -1.54 21.96 14.07
CA LEU A 131 -1.09 20.70 14.69
C LEU A 131 -1.81 20.42 16.02
N SER A 132 -1.98 21.42 16.88
CA SER A 132 -2.70 21.26 18.15
C SER A 132 -4.16 20.85 17.92
N ASP A 133 -4.83 21.48 16.96
CA ASP A 133 -6.23 21.19 16.64
C ASP A 133 -6.39 19.81 16.02
N LEU A 134 -5.39 19.38 15.25
CA LEU A 134 -5.26 18.01 14.72
C LEU A 134 -5.33 16.96 15.83
N PHE A 135 -4.49 17.09 16.86
CA PHE A 135 -4.42 16.12 17.96
C PHE A 135 -5.67 16.13 18.86
N LYS A 136 -6.42 17.24 18.88
CA LYS A 136 -7.72 17.32 19.57
C LYS A 136 -8.85 16.68 18.75
N ASN A 137 -8.68 16.54 17.44
CA ASN A 137 -9.64 15.92 16.55
C ASN A 137 -9.61 14.39 16.70
N LYS A 138 -10.52 13.83 17.50
CA LYS A 138 -10.61 12.38 17.76
C LYS A 138 -10.68 11.53 16.48
N PRO A 139 -11.55 11.82 15.48
CA PRO A 139 -11.54 11.15 14.19
C PRO A 139 -10.16 11.12 13.53
N TRP A 140 -9.38 12.20 13.61
CA TRP A 140 -8.04 12.25 13.03
C TRP A 140 -7.05 11.32 13.74
N VAL A 141 -7.00 11.34 15.08
CA VAL A 141 -6.11 10.47 15.85
C VAL A 141 -6.44 8.99 15.62
N ILE A 142 -7.74 8.66 15.53
CA ILE A 142 -8.21 7.31 15.23
C ILE A 142 -7.73 6.89 13.84
N THR A 143 -7.99 7.70 12.81
CA THR A 143 -7.58 7.38 11.43
C THR A 143 -6.06 7.30 11.29
N LEU A 144 -5.28 8.12 12.01
CA LEU A 144 -3.82 8.03 12.01
C LEU A 144 -3.38 6.67 12.56
N THR A 145 -3.90 6.30 13.73
CA THR A 145 -3.53 5.07 14.42
C THR A 145 -3.92 3.86 13.60
N VAL A 146 -5.14 3.84 13.04
CA VAL A 146 -5.61 2.79 12.13
C VAL A 146 -4.70 2.69 10.90
N THR A 147 -4.35 3.81 10.27
CA THR A 147 -3.44 3.83 9.12
C THR A 147 -2.10 3.23 9.49
N THR A 148 -1.48 3.65 10.60
CA THR A 148 -0.22 3.08 11.07
C THR A 148 -0.33 1.57 11.27
N LEU A 149 -1.37 1.07 11.94
CA LEU A 149 -1.58 -0.36 12.17
C LEU A 149 -1.75 -1.15 10.87
N VAL A 150 -2.48 -0.61 9.88
CA VAL A 150 -2.64 -1.22 8.55
C VAL A 150 -1.29 -1.38 7.85
N PHE A 151 -0.45 -0.35 7.90
CA PHE A 151 0.86 -0.39 7.26
C PHE A 151 1.89 -1.23 8.03
N VAL A 152 1.76 -1.34 9.36
CA VAL A 152 2.50 -2.35 10.15
C VAL A 152 2.20 -3.74 9.63
N THR A 153 0.92 -4.09 9.48
CA THR A 153 0.55 -5.40 8.95
C THR A 153 1.04 -5.58 7.52
N LEU A 154 0.90 -4.58 6.65
CA LEU A 154 1.36 -4.70 5.26
C LEU A 154 2.85 -5.03 5.18
N ALA A 155 3.68 -4.36 6.00
CA ALA A 155 5.11 -4.64 6.07
C ALA A 155 5.42 -6.04 6.62
N MET A 156 4.75 -6.43 7.71
CA MET A 156 4.92 -7.77 8.29
C MET A 156 4.52 -8.86 7.27
N LYS A 157 3.38 -8.70 6.60
CA LYS A 157 2.87 -9.62 5.57
C LYS A 157 3.84 -9.74 4.40
N GLY A 158 4.26 -8.60 3.82
CA GLY A 158 5.14 -8.57 2.66
C GLY A 158 6.46 -9.29 2.89
N GLY A 159 7.08 -9.09 4.06
CA GLY A 159 8.32 -9.78 4.39
C GLY A 159 8.12 -11.24 4.84
N SER A 160 7.06 -11.55 5.61
CA SER A 160 6.82 -12.91 6.14
C SER A 160 6.60 -13.95 5.05
N TYR A 161 5.94 -13.59 3.94
CA TYR A 161 5.70 -14.55 2.86
C TYR A 161 6.96 -15.04 2.18
N VAL A 162 7.97 -14.18 2.03
CA VAL A 162 9.24 -14.58 1.43
C VAL A 162 9.88 -15.70 2.25
N TYR A 163 9.89 -15.55 3.57
CA TYR A 163 10.40 -16.57 4.50
C TYR A 163 9.54 -17.83 4.53
N TYR A 164 8.23 -17.69 4.40
CA TYR A 164 7.31 -18.83 4.37
C TYR A 164 7.47 -19.68 3.10
N PHE A 165 7.56 -19.04 1.93
CA PHE A 165 7.82 -19.75 0.68
C PHE A 165 9.20 -20.40 0.68
N LYS A 166 10.23 -19.73 1.21
CA LYS A 166 11.59 -20.28 1.27
C LYS A 166 11.73 -21.48 2.22
N ASN A 167 11.12 -21.42 3.41
CA ASN A 167 11.45 -22.35 4.50
C ASN A 167 10.36 -23.38 4.81
N TYR A 168 9.16 -23.23 4.26
CA TYR A 168 8.03 -24.07 4.63
C TYR A 168 7.29 -24.69 3.45
N VAL A 169 7.18 -23.99 2.32
CA VAL A 169 6.46 -24.53 1.17
C VAL A 169 7.30 -25.63 0.51
N ASP A 170 6.73 -26.83 0.47
CA ASP A 170 7.29 -27.97 -0.23
C ASP A 170 7.38 -27.66 -1.74
N ALA A 171 8.61 -27.60 -2.25
CA ALA A 171 8.90 -27.21 -3.63
C ALA A 171 8.29 -28.20 -4.64
N ASP A 172 8.22 -29.49 -4.33
CA ASP A 172 7.71 -30.52 -5.27
C ASP A 172 6.19 -30.39 -5.44
N ARG A 173 5.49 -30.17 -4.33
CA ARG A 173 4.04 -29.93 -4.34
C ARG A 173 3.68 -28.60 -4.98
N LEU A 174 4.50 -27.57 -4.75
CA LEU A 174 4.31 -26.27 -5.36
C LEU A 174 4.50 -26.37 -6.88
N THR A 175 5.59 -26.99 -7.34
CA THR A 175 5.89 -27.21 -8.76
C THR A 175 4.77 -27.96 -9.46
N SER A 176 4.29 -29.07 -8.86
CA SER A 176 3.18 -29.85 -9.42
C SER A 176 1.88 -29.05 -9.54
N PHE A 177 1.64 -28.09 -8.66
CA PHE A 177 0.45 -27.25 -8.67
C PHE A 177 0.55 -26.08 -9.67
N ILE A 178 1.71 -25.41 -9.72
CA ILE A 178 1.92 -24.25 -10.60
C ILE A 178 2.28 -24.66 -12.03
N GLY A 179 2.81 -25.87 -12.24
CA GLY A 179 3.28 -26.37 -13.54
C GLY A 179 2.30 -26.18 -14.69
N PRO A 180 1.04 -26.64 -14.59
CA PRO A 180 0.06 -26.44 -15.66
C PRO A 180 -0.23 -24.96 -15.99
N LEU A 181 -0.17 -24.10 -14.97
CA LEU A 181 -0.35 -22.66 -15.16
C LEU A 181 0.90 -22.05 -15.81
N LEU A 182 2.10 -22.44 -15.37
CA LEU A 182 3.35 -22.01 -15.96
C LEU A 182 3.43 -22.44 -17.43
N ASP A 183 3.10 -23.69 -17.76
CA ASP A 183 3.08 -24.18 -19.14
C ASP A 183 2.10 -23.41 -20.02
N PHE A 184 0.91 -23.08 -19.49
CA PHE A 184 -0.04 -22.22 -20.18
C PHE A 184 0.53 -20.82 -20.39
N LEU A 185 1.13 -20.21 -19.37
CA LEU A 185 1.76 -18.91 -19.47
C LEU A 185 2.92 -18.93 -20.49
N SER A 186 3.75 -19.95 -20.47
CA SER A 186 4.78 -20.21 -21.47
C SER A 186 4.22 -20.29 -22.88
N SER A 187 3.08 -20.95 -23.07
CA SER A 187 2.42 -21.08 -24.38
C SER A 187 1.94 -19.75 -24.97
N ILE A 188 1.60 -18.78 -24.12
CA ILE A 188 1.21 -17.42 -24.53
C ILE A 188 2.41 -16.43 -24.55
N GLY A 189 3.64 -16.95 -24.45
CA GLY A 189 4.88 -16.16 -24.47
C GLY A 189 5.26 -15.52 -23.13
N VAL A 190 4.62 -15.93 -22.03
CA VAL A 190 4.82 -15.41 -20.68
C VAL A 190 5.73 -16.37 -19.88
N ASN A 191 7.03 -16.33 -20.15
CA ASN A 191 8.08 -17.09 -19.44
C ASN A 191 8.76 -16.25 -18.35
N PHE A 192 7.97 -15.61 -17.47
CA PHE A 192 8.48 -14.56 -16.57
C PHE A 192 8.83 -15.06 -15.16
N PHE A 193 8.30 -16.22 -14.79
CA PHE A 193 8.55 -16.85 -13.51
C PHE A 193 9.81 -17.70 -13.68
N GLY A 194 10.93 -17.25 -13.10
CA GLY A 194 12.25 -17.87 -13.29
C GLY A 194 12.30 -19.35 -12.95
N GLU A 195 13.46 -19.98 -13.16
CA GLU A 195 13.63 -21.44 -13.04
C GLU A 195 13.40 -21.99 -11.62
N ASP A 196 13.45 -21.13 -10.59
CA ASP A 196 13.19 -21.52 -9.20
C ASP A 196 11.67 -21.61 -8.91
N PRO A 197 11.13 -22.81 -8.62
CA PRO A 197 9.70 -22.99 -8.33
C PRO A 197 9.20 -22.18 -7.14
N VAL A 198 10.05 -21.91 -6.15
CA VAL A 198 9.68 -21.14 -4.95
C VAL A 198 9.43 -19.68 -5.30
N SER A 199 10.35 -19.08 -6.05
CA SER A 199 10.23 -17.73 -6.58
C SER A 199 9.05 -17.59 -7.55
N ALA A 200 8.86 -18.57 -8.44
CA ALA A 200 7.73 -18.63 -9.36
C ALA A 200 6.39 -18.68 -8.63
N GLY A 201 6.27 -19.57 -7.63
CA GLY A 201 5.08 -19.71 -6.81
C GLY A 201 4.79 -18.46 -5.98
N PHE A 202 5.80 -17.82 -5.39
CA PHE A 202 5.64 -16.55 -4.67
C PHE A 202 5.16 -15.42 -5.59
N GLY A 203 5.72 -15.33 -6.81
CA GLY A 203 5.29 -14.38 -7.83
C GLY A 203 3.83 -14.58 -8.22
N LEU A 204 3.44 -15.80 -8.57
CA LEU A 204 2.06 -16.15 -8.92
C LEU A 204 1.09 -15.90 -7.77
N PHE A 205 1.51 -16.18 -6.53
CA PHE A 205 0.73 -15.94 -5.33
C PHE A 205 0.42 -14.46 -5.12
N ASN A 206 1.40 -13.57 -5.32
CA ASN A 206 1.17 -12.12 -5.25
C ASN A 206 0.38 -11.61 -6.45
N ALA A 207 0.72 -12.06 -7.66
CA ALA A 207 0.04 -11.68 -8.90
C ALA A 207 -1.47 -12.00 -8.84
N GLY A 208 -1.81 -13.22 -8.42
CA GLY A 208 -3.21 -13.63 -8.22
C GLY A 208 -3.94 -12.76 -7.20
N GLY A 209 -3.29 -12.43 -6.08
CA GLY A 209 -3.83 -11.50 -5.09
C GLY A 209 -4.11 -10.11 -5.67
N ILE A 210 -3.18 -9.54 -6.43
CA ILE A 210 -3.30 -8.19 -7.01
C ILE A 210 -4.43 -8.12 -8.05
N ILE A 211 -4.57 -9.13 -8.92
CA ILE A 211 -5.64 -9.18 -9.94
C ILE A 211 -7.01 -9.10 -9.27
N PHE A 212 -7.25 -9.92 -8.25
CA PHE A 212 -8.51 -9.90 -7.53
C PHE A 212 -8.70 -8.65 -6.68
N MET A 213 -7.60 -8.04 -6.22
CA MET A 213 -7.63 -6.75 -5.55
C MET A 213 -8.16 -5.63 -6.45
N ILE A 214 -7.81 -5.64 -7.75
CA ILE A 214 -8.37 -4.72 -8.74
C ILE A 214 -9.91 -4.87 -8.84
N VAL A 215 -10.40 -6.12 -8.87
CA VAL A 215 -11.84 -6.40 -8.89
C VAL A 215 -12.52 -5.88 -7.61
N GLY A 216 -11.90 -6.08 -6.45
CA GLY A 216 -12.37 -5.57 -5.17
C GLY A 216 -12.47 -4.04 -5.14
N ILE A 217 -11.46 -3.34 -5.65
CA ILE A 217 -11.46 -1.87 -5.74
C ILE A 217 -12.66 -1.38 -6.56
N GLY A 218 -13.02 -2.06 -7.65
CA GLY A 218 -14.19 -1.70 -8.46
C GLY A 218 -15.53 -1.74 -7.72
N LEU A 219 -15.63 -2.55 -6.66
CA LEU A 219 -16.83 -2.65 -5.82
C LEU A 219 -16.83 -1.71 -4.61
N SER A 220 -15.68 -1.15 -4.25
CA SER A 220 -15.51 -0.28 -3.08
C SER A 220 -16.48 0.89 -3.06
N LYS A 221 -16.62 1.61 -4.19
CA LYS A 221 -17.52 2.76 -4.32
C LYS A 221 -18.98 2.40 -4.05
N LYS A 222 -19.51 1.39 -4.76
CA LYS A 222 -20.92 0.98 -4.63
C LYS A 222 -21.27 0.57 -3.19
N LEU A 223 -20.35 -0.12 -2.52
CA LEU A 223 -20.54 -0.54 -1.13
C LEU A 223 -20.47 0.66 -0.18
N ALA A 224 -19.48 1.54 -0.35
CA ALA A 224 -19.31 2.72 0.50
C ALA A 224 -20.46 3.71 0.38
N ASP A 225 -20.98 3.93 -0.83
CA ASP A 225 -22.09 4.83 -1.07
C ASP A 225 -23.39 4.28 -0.43
N LYS A 226 -23.59 2.95 -0.45
CA LYS A 226 -24.79 2.30 0.09
C LYS A 226 -24.76 2.09 1.62
N TYR A 227 -23.65 1.61 2.16
CA TYR A 227 -23.56 1.18 3.57
C TYR A 227 -22.69 2.11 4.44
N GLY A 228 -22.01 3.09 3.85
CA GLY A 228 -21.09 3.99 4.55
C GLY A 228 -19.67 3.45 4.62
N LYS A 229 -18.69 4.35 4.45
CA LYS A 229 -17.26 4.02 4.39
C LYS A 229 -16.77 3.28 5.63
N ARG A 230 -17.09 3.79 6.82
CA ARG A 230 -16.66 3.21 8.11
C ARG A 230 -17.14 1.77 8.28
N ASP A 231 -18.42 1.53 8.03
CA ASP A 231 -19.05 0.23 8.32
C ASP A 231 -18.61 -0.83 7.30
N VAL A 232 -18.44 -0.43 6.03
CA VAL A 232 -17.82 -1.28 5.00
C VAL A 232 -16.37 -1.57 5.38
N PHE A 233 -15.58 -0.54 5.67
CA PHE A 233 -14.17 -0.74 6.03
C PHE A 233 -14.04 -1.70 7.22
N MET A 234 -14.81 -1.50 8.29
CA MET A 234 -14.83 -2.35 9.47
C MET A 234 -15.26 -3.79 9.16
N THR A 235 -16.35 -3.99 8.43
CA THR A 235 -16.88 -5.34 8.11
C THR A 235 -15.87 -6.13 7.28
N PHE A 236 -15.30 -5.51 6.24
CA PHE A 236 -14.33 -6.16 5.38
C PHE A 236 -12.96 -6.33 6.07
N PHE A 237 -12.60 -5.44 7.00
CA PHE A 237 -11.43 -5.63 7.87
C PHE A 237 -11.59 -6.81 8.83
N ILE A 238 -12.73 -6.93 9.52
CA ILE A 238 -12.96 -8.03 10.47
C ILE A 238 -13.08 -9.34 9.70
N TYR A 239 -14.04 -9.44 8.79
CA TYR A 239 -14.51 -10.73 8.33
C TYR A 239 -13.50 -11.40 7.40
N PHE A 240 -12.74 -10.64 6.63
CA PHE A 240 -11.88 -11.22 5.61
C PHE A 240 -10.40 -11.22 5.97
N ASN A 241 -9.91 -10.22 6.70
CA ASN A 241 -8.52 -10.29 7.19
C ASN A 241 -8.38 -11.27 8.35
N PHE A 242 -9.29 -11.30 9.33
CA PHE A 242 -9.18 -12.26 10.44
C PHE A 242 -9.35 -13.71 9.96
N VAL A 243 -10.35 -13.97 9.13
CA VAL A 243 -10.60 -15.30 8.56
C VAL A 243 -9.46 -15.73 7.64
N TYR A 244 -8.85 -14.82 6.87
CA TYR A 244 -7.68 -15.13 6.05
C TYR A 244 -6.50 -15.62 6.87
N HIS A 245 -6.12 -14.89 7.93
CA HIS A 245 -4.98 -15.28 8.76
C HIS A 245 -5.29 -16.59 9.49
N LEU A 246 -6.50 -16.73 10.05
CA LEU A 246 -6.94 -17.97 10.70
C LEU A 246 -6.94 -19.18 9.74
N LEU A 247 -7.41 -19.01 8.50
CA LEU A 247 -7.40 -20.07 7.48
C LEU A 247 -5.98 -20.40 7.02
N LEU A 248 -5.09 -19.42 6.90
CA LEU A 248 -3.68 -19.65 6.60
C LEU A 248 -3.02 -20.50 7.69
N PHE A 249 -3.32 -20.22 8.97
CA PHE A 249 -2.81 -20.99 10.09
C PHE A 249 -3.21 -22.46 10.04
N LEU A 250 -4.46 -22.74 9.64
CA LEU A 250 -5.05 -24.07 9.66
C LEU A 250 -4.72 -24.91 8.41
N LEU A 251 -4.39 -24.29 7.27
CA LEU A 251 -4.38 -24.93 5.95
C LEU A 251 -3.02 -24.98 5.26
N PHE A 252 -1.95 -24.78 6.02
CA PHE A 252 -0.56 -24.75 5.53
C PHE A 252 -0.12 -25.95 4.67
N ASN A 253 -0.79 -27.10 4.76
CA ASN A 253 -0.40 -28.32 4.04
C ASN A 253 -0.92 -28.43 2.60
N ILE A 254 -1.80 -27.53 2.14
CA ILE A 254 -2.46 -27.65 0.83
C ILE A 254 -2.24 -26.37 0.01
N CYS A 255 -1.35 -26.43 -0.99
CA CYS A 255 -1.01 -25.32 -1.89
C CYS A 255 -2.27 -24.68 -2.52
N ARG A 256 -3.25 -25.49 -2.93
CA ARG A 256 -4.54 -25.01 -3.49
C ARG A 256 -5.28 -24.04 -2.56
N LEU A 257 -5.39 -24.40 -1.28
CA LEU A 257 -6.14 -23.59 -0.31
C LEU A 257 -5.38 -22.32 0.07
N MET A 258 -4.04 -22.39 0.09
CA MET A 258 -3.19 -21.22 0.30
C MET A 258 -3.40 -20.16 -0.80
N PHE A 259 -3.37 -20.56 -2.07
CA PHE A 259 -3.63 -19.66 -3.21
C PHE A 259 -5.07 -19.13 -3.22
N ALA A 260 -6.06 -20.00 -2.96
CA ALA A 260 -7.45 -19.58 -2.87
C ALA A 260 -7.69 -18.56 -1.74
N SER A 261 -7.08 -18.78 -0.58
CA SER A 261 -7.13 -17.86 0.56
C SER A 261 -6.55 -16.50 0.19
N GLN A 262 -5.43 -16.47 -0.53
CA GLN A 262 -4.79 -15.23 -0.99
C GLN A 262 -5.61 -14.48 -2.02
N ILE A 263 -6.26 -15.18 -2.94
CA ILE A 263 -7.17 -14.60 -3.92
C ILE A 263 -8.36 -13.93 -3.21
N LEU A 264 -8.97 -14.64 -2.26
CA LEU A 264 -10.06 -14.09 -1.44
C LEU A 264 -9.58 -12.87 -0.65
N HIS A 265 -8.43 -12.97 0.01
CA HIS A 265 -7.82 -11.84 0.71
C HIS A 265 -7.61 -10.64 -0.20
N GLY A 266 -7.03 -10.84 -1.38
CA GLY A 266 -6.80 -9.80 -2.38
C GLY A 266 -8.10 -9.08 -2.72
N PHE A 267 -9.17 -9.82 -3.03
CA PHE A 267 -10.48 -9.26 -3.32
C PHE A 267 -11.02 -8.38 -2.18
N PHE A 268 -11.05 -8.90 -0.95
CA PHE A 268 -11.65 -8.19 0.17
C PHE A 268 -10.78 -7.04 0.68
N TYR A 269 -9.47 -7.21 0.69
CA TYR A 269 -8.53 -6.13 1.01
C TYR A 269 -8.61 -5.02 -0.03
N GLY A 270 -8.81 -5.35 -1.31
CA GLY A 270 -9.00 -4.37 -2.39
C GLY A 270 -10.18 -3.43 -2.18
N ILE A 271 -11.27 -3.91 -1.59
CA ILE A 271 -12.43 -3.08 -1.25
C ILE A 271 -12.04 -1.97 -0.24
N THR A 272 -11.11 -2.26 0.67
CA THR A 272 -10.77 -1.39 1.80
C THR A 272 -9.74 -0.31 1.46
N ILE A 273 -8.86 -0.55 0.49
CA ILE A 273 -7.75 0.36 0.15
C ILE A 273 -8.27 1.77 -0.21
N PRO A 274 -9.21 1.95 -1.15
CA PRO A 274 -9.70 3.29 -1.52
C PRO A 274 -10.43 3.97 -0.36
N LEU A 275 -11.10 3.18 0.49
CA LEU A 275 -11.90 3.69 1.60
C LEU A 275 -11.05 4.30 2.69
N LEU A 276 -9.86 3.75 2.98
CA LEU A 276 -8.94 4.37 3.95
C LEU A 276 -8.61 5.82 3.57
N TRP A 277 -8.33 6.05 2.28
CA TRP A 277 -7.99 7.38 1.78
C TRP A 277 -9.20 8.32 1.69
N ALA A 278 -10.37 7.77 1.37
CA ALA A 278 -11.61 8.53 1.43
C ALA A 278 -11.94 8.95 2.88
N MET A 279 -11.72 8.07 3.87
CA MET A 279 -11.91 8.41 5.28
C MET A 279 -10.94 9.49 5.77
N ILE A 280 -9.69 9.51 5.28
CA ILE A 280 -8.74 10.60 5.57
C ILE A 280 -9.26 11.94 5.04
N ALA A 281 -9.86 11.96 3.84
CA ALA A 281 -10.53 13.14 3.29
C ALA A 281 -11.72 13.58 4.15
N ASP A 282 -12.55 12.65 4.63
CA ASP A 282 -13.69 12.97 5.50
C ASP A 282 -13.25 13.59 6.83
N VAL A 283 -12.14 13.13 7.40
CA VAL A 283 -11.52 13.75 8.58
C VAL A 283 -11.08 15.18 8.28
N ALA A 284 -10.56 15.43 7.07
CA ALA A 284 -10.16 16.77 6.67
C ALA A 284 -11.35 17.73 6.57
N ASP A 285 -12.46 17.27 5.98
CA ASP A 285 -13.70 18.05 5.94
C ASP A 285 -14.32 18.23 7.33
N TYR A 286 -14.28 17.21 8.20
CA TYR A 286 -14.73 17.34 9.60
C TYR A 286 -13.92 18.38 10.37
N SER A 287 -12.60 18.42 10.14
CA SER A 287 -11.73 19.44 10.72
C SER A 287 -12.10 20.83 10.21
N GLU A 288 -12.28 21.00 8.89
CA GLU A 288 -12.71 22.25 8.26
C GLU A 288 -14.07 22.71 8.83
N TRP A 289 -15.01 21.78 9.02
CA TRP A 289 -16.34 22.06 9.55
C TRP A 289 -16.31 22.59 10.99
N LYS A 290 -15.44 22.04 11.85
CA LYS A 290 -15.31 22.45 13.27
C LYS A 290 -14.45 23.69 13.49
N THR A 291 -13.30 23.78 12.82
CA THR A 291 -12.34 24.87 13.06
C THR A 291 -12.56 26.06 12.13
N ASN A 292 -13.41 25.89 11.11
CA ASN A 292 -13.60 26.84 10.03
C ASN A 292 -12.28 27.19 9.32
N ARG A 293 -11.26 26.32 9.42
CA ARG A 293 -9.92 26.48 8.84
C ARG A 293 -9.59 25.26 7.99
N ARG A 294 -9.09 25.50 6.78
CA ARG A 294 -8.83 24.41 5.83
C ARG A 294 -7.39 23.89 5.92
N ALA A 295 -7.18 22.88 6.76
CA ALA A 295 -5.87 22.27 6.99
C ALA A 295 -5.68 20.91 6.30
N THR A 296 -6.31 20.69 5.13
CA THR A 296 -6.29 19.39 4.42
C THR A 296 -4.87 18.88 4.15
N ALA A 297 -3.96 19.75 3.69
CA ALA A 297 -2.58 19.34 3.40
C ALA A 297 -1.81 18.87 4.65
N ILE A 298 -2.06 19.49 5.81
CA ILE A 298 -1.45 19.12 7.09
C ILE A 298 -2.00 17.78 7.57
N ILE A 299 -3.31 17.57 7.42
CA ILE A 299 -3.96 16.30 7.76
C ILE A 299 -3.38 15.16 6.92
N PHE A 300 -3.27 15.34 5.60
CA PHE A 300 -2.67 14.34 4.72
C PHE A 300 -1.18 14.12 4.99
N SER A 301 -0.40 15.17 5.30
CA SER A 301 1.03 15.03 5.59
C SER A 301 1.28 14.24 6.87
N ALA A 302 0.53 14.53 7.93
CA ALA A 302 0.64 13.81 9.17
C ALA A 302 0.19 12.33 9.02
N MET A 303 -0.80 12.05 8.17
CA MET A 303 -1.15 10.66 7.80
C MET A 303 -0.01 9.94 7.07
N MET A 304 0.72 10.61 6.19
CA MET A 304 1.85 10.01 5.46
C MET A 304 3.02 9.67 6.39
N VAL A 305 3.20 10.45 7.46
CA VAL A 305 4.16 10.10 8.53
C VAL A 305 3.72 8.82 9.23
N GLY A 306 2.44 8.70 9.59
CA GLY A 306 1.88 7.48 10.19
C GLY A 306 2.04 6.24 9.30
N LEU A 307 1.83 6.39 8.00
CA LEU A 307 2.05 5.35 6.98
C LEU A 307 3.50 4.86 6.96
N LYS A 308 4.46 5.80 6.82
CA LYS A 308 5.90 5.47 6.79
C LYS A 308 6.37 4.88 8.12
N GLY A 309 5.90 5.44 9.23
CA GLY A 309 6.16 4.91 10.57
C GLY A 309 5.64 3.48 10.70
N GLY A 310 4.43 3.19 10.21
CA GLY A 310 3.86 1.86 10.22
C GLY A 310 4.68 0.84 9.43
N LEU A 311 5.12 1.19 8.21
CA LEU A 311 5.99 0.33 7.40
C LEU A 311 7.33 0.03 8.11
N SER A 312 7.96 1.05 8.70
CA SER A 312 9.21 0.88 9.45
C SER A 312 9.03 0.01 10.69
N ILE A 313 8.00 0.26 11.49
CA ILE A 313 7.69 -0.52 12.70
C ILE A 313 7.38 -1.97 12.32
N GLY A 314 6.55 -2.22 11.30
CA GLY A 314 6.20 -3.57 10.87
C GLY A 314 7.40 -4.35 10.34
N SER A 315 8.30 -3.70 9.60
CA SER A 315 9.52 -4.33 9.08
C SER A 315 10.51 -4.64 10.21
N ALA A 316 10.65 -3.75 11.19
CA ALA A 316 11.47 -3.97 12.37
C ALA A 316 10.91 -5.09 13.28
N LEU A 317 9.60 -5.12 13.48
CA LEU A 317 8.92 -6.19 14.24
C LEU A 317 9.11 -7.55 13.57
N LEU A 318 8.98 -7.62 12.25
CA LEU A 318 9.25 -8.83 11.49
C LEU A 318 10.67 -9.36 11.76
N ALA A 319 11.68 -8.50 11.61
CA ALA A 319 13.08 -8.87 11.82
C ALA A 319 13.35 -9.29 13.27
N TYR A 320 12.81 -8.55 14.24
CA TYR A 320 12.93 -8.87 15.67
C TYR A 320 12.31 -10.23 16.01
N ILE A 321 11.10 -10.50 15.51
CA ILE A 321 10.42 -11.77 15.76
C ILE A 321 11.22 -12.91 15.13
N LEU A 322 11.67 -12.79 13.89
CA LEU A 322 12.52 -13.81 13.24
C LEU A 322 13.79 -14.09 14.05
N ALA A 323 14.48 -13.04 14.52
CA ALA A 323 15.67 -13.18 15.36
C ALA A 323 15.35 -13.87 16.70
N SER A 324 14.21 -13.54 17.33
CA SER A 324 13.79 -14.18 18.60
C SER A 324 13.49 -15.68 18.46
N TYR A 325 13.06 -16.11 17.28
CA TYR A 325 12.85 -17.51 16.94
C TYR A 325 14.12 -18.20 16.40
N GLY A 326 15.28 -17.53 16.43
CA GLY A 326 16.57 -18.08 16.02
C GLY A 326 16.68 -18.35 14.52
N TYR A 327 16.05 -17.52 13.68
CA TYR A 327 16.14 -17.65 12.23
C TYR A 327 17.57 -17.46 11.73
N ASP A 328 18.11 -18.45 11.04
CA ASP A 328 19.46 -18.41 10.45
C ASP A 328 19.37 -18.66 8.94
N ALA A 329 19.64 -17.63 8.14
CA ALA A 329 19.48 -17.69 6.69
C ALA A 329 20.42 -18.69 5.99
N ASP A 330 21.49 -19.12 6.66
CA ASP A 330 22.54 -20.00 6.12
C ASP A 330 22.22 -21.50 6.34
N LEU A 331 21.24 -21.82 7.19
CA LEU A 331 20.79 -23.19 7.40
C LEU A 331 19.91 -23.68 6.24
N THR A 332 20.23 -24.86 5.72
CA THR A 332 19.41 -25.58 4.72
C THR A 332 18.06 -26.02 5.27
N GLN A 333 17.95 -26.28 6.58
CA GLN A 333 16.69 -26.50 7.28
C GLN A 333 16.67 -25.77 8.62
N GLN A 334 15.59 -25.02 8.84
CA GLN A 334 15.36 -24.29 10.09
C GLN A 334 14.89 -25.22 11.21
N THR A 335 15.09 -24.81 12.47
CA THR A 335 14.55 -25.57 13.61
C THR A 335 13.02 -25.58 13.60
N ALA A 336 12.40 -26.60 14.20
CA ALA A 336 10.93 -26.71 14.30
C ALA A 336 10.29 -25.48 14.98
N ILE A 337 11.01 -24.87 15.94
CA ILE A 337 10.59 -23.65 16.64
C ILE A 337 10.58 -22.47 15.66
N THR A 338 11.63 -22.31 14.85
CA THR A 338 11.75 -21.25 13.84
C THR A 338 10.71 -21.37 12.72
N ILE A 339 10.40 -22.59 12.29
CA ILE A 339 9.35 -22.85 11.30
C ILE A 339 7.98 -22.46 11.87
N THR A 340 7.72 -22.81 13.13
CA THR A 340 6.48 -22.42 13.81
C THR A 340 6.38 -20.90 13.98
N GLY A 341 7.48 -20.24 14.33
CA GLY A 341 7.58 -18.78 14.39
C GLY A 341 7.26 -18.11 13.06
N THR A 342 7.83 -18.62 11.96
CA THR A 342 7.55 -18.14 10.58
C THR A 342 6.07 -18.31 10.21
N LYS A 343 5.44 -19.42 10.59
CA LYS A 343 3.99 -19.64 10.40
C LYS A 343 3.15 -18.64 11.18
N MET A 344 3.49 -18.38 12.43
CA MET A 344 2.78 -17.39 13.26
C MET A 344 2.97 -15.97 12.71
N LEU A 345 4.14 -15.67 12.14
CA LEU A 345 4.45 -14.39 11.47
C LEU A 345 3.60 -14.12 10.24
N VAL A 346 3.24 -15.16 9.50
CA VAL A 346 2.33 -15.03 8.36
C VAL A 346 0.87 -14.87 8.80
N SER A 347 0.50 -15.37 9.98
CA SER A 347 -0.90 -15.48 10.40
C SER A 347 -1.23 -14.62 11.62
N ILE A 348 -0.77 -15.02 12.81
CA ILE A 348 -1.29 -14.52 14.08
C ILE A 348 -0.77 -13.10 14.36
N TYR A 349 0.53 -12.87 14.16
CA TYR A 349 1.12 -11.58 14.50
C TYR A 349 0.55 -10.41 13.67
N PRO A 350 0.37 -10.53 12.34
CA PRO A 350 -0.23 -9.45 11.56
C PRO A 350 -1.74 -9.26 11.82
N ALA A 351 -2.43 -10.25 12.40
CA ALA A 351 -3.84 -10.13 12.79
C ALA A 351 -4.05 -9.23 14.03
N ILE A 352 -3.06 -9.12 14.92
CA ILE A 352 -3.16 -8.31 16.15
C ILE A 352 -3.34 -6.81 15.84
N PRO A 353 -2.46 -6.16 15.04
CA PRO A 353 -2.67 -4.76 14.65
C PRO A 353 -4.02 -4.53 13.96
N PHE A 354 -4.51 -5.51 13.19
CA PHE A 354 -5.82 -5.40 12.54
C PHE A 354 -6.99 -5.38 13.52
N LEU A 355 -7.02 -6.30 14.49
CA LEU A 355 -8.08 -6.33 15.50
C LEU A 355 -8.08 -5.06 16.36
N LEU A 356 -6.90 -4.53 16.67
CA LEU A 356 -6.77 -3.24 17.35
C LEU A 356 -7.31 -2.09 16.49
N GLY A 357 -6.99 -2.07 15.20
CA GLY A 357 -7.50 -1.06 14.26
C GLY A 357 -9.03 -1.07 14.16
N VAL A 358 -9.63 -2.26 14.10
CA VAL A 358 -11.09 -2.44 14.17
C VAL A 358 -11.66 -1.89 15.48
N GLY A 359 -11.05 -2.25 16.61
CA GLY A 359 -11.45 -1.75 17.93
C GLY A 359 -11.52 -0.23 17.99
N LEU A 360 -10.53 0.45 17.40
CA LEU A 360 -10.48 1.90 17.33
C LEU A 360 -11.57 2.51 16.42
N LEU A 361 -11.94 1.82 15.34
CA LEU A 361 -12.98 2.29 14.42
C LEU A 361 -14.39 2.27 15.05
N PHE A 362 -14.63 1.53 16.13
CA PHE A 362 -15.89 1.65 16.88
C PHE A 362 -16.04 3.04 17.54
N PHE A 363 -14.92 3.69 17.87
CA PHE A 363 -14.91 5.05 18.41
C PHE A 363 -14.90 6.13 17.31
N TYR A 364 -14.93 5.73 16.04
CA TYR A 364 -14.92 6.66 14.91
C TYR A 364 -16.31 7.29 14.73
N GLU A 365 -16.37 8.60 14.96
CA GLU A 365 -17.62 9.39 15.02
C GLU A 365 -18.24 9.67 13.63
N ILE A 366 -17.43 9.68 12.56
CA ILE A 366 -17.91 10.05 11.22
C ILE A 366 -18.62 8.84 10.58
N ASN A 367 -19.94 8.82 10.73
CA ASN A 367 -20.84 7.88 10.05
C ASN A 367 -21.45 8.51 8.78
N LYS A 368 -22.19 7.72 7.99
CA LYS A 368 -22.78 8.19 6.73
C LYS A 368 -23.71 9.41 6.90
N LYS A 369 -24.44 9.49 8.03
CA LYS A 369 -25.34 10.63 8.30
C LYS A 369 -24.54 11.91 8.55
N MET A 370 -23.48 11.80 9.35
CA MET A 370 -22.58 12.91 9.64
C MET A 370 -21.83 13.38 8.39
N GLU A 371 -21.43 12.44 7.53
CA GLU A 371 -20.77 12.73 6.25
C GLU A 371 -21.67 13.61 5.35
N VAL A 372 -22.94 13.23 5.19
CA VAL A 372 -23.92 13.99 4.39
C VAL A 372 -24.21 15.36 5.00
N GLN A 373 -24.28 15.45 6.33
CA GLN A 373 -24.48 16.73 7.02
C GLN A 373 -23.30 17.69 6.79
N ILE A 374 -22.07 17.21 6.97
CA ILE A 374 -20.85 18.01 6.77
C ILE A 374 -20.78 18.51 5.33
N GLU A 375 -21.09 17.65 4.36
CA GLU A 375 -21.09 18.00 2.94
C GLU A 375 -22.12 19.12 2.63
N ALA A 376 -23.35 19.00 3.14
CA ALA A 376 -24.38 20.01 2.94
C ALA A 376 -24.00 21.36 3.56
N GLU A 377 -23.57 21.37 4.82
CA GLU A 377 -23.21 22.60 5.54
C GLU A 377 -21.95 23.27 4.94
N LEU A 378 -20.94 22.51 4.53
CA LEU A 378 -19.76 23.06 3.87
C LEU A 378 -20.11 23.64 2.50
N LYS A 379 -21.02 23.01 1.76
CA LYS A 379 -21.48 23.53 0.46
C LYS A 379 -22.19 24.87 0.60
N GLU A 380 -23.05 25.01 1.62
CA GLU A 380 -23.73 26.27 1.94
C GLU A 380 -22.71 27.37 2.33
N ARG A 381 -21.77 27.06 3.24
CA ARG A 381 -20.71 28.00 3.66
C ARG A 381 -19.78 28.46 2.53
N ARG A 382 -19.65 27.65 1.47
CA ARG A 382 -18.83 27.96 0.29
C ARG A 382 -19.58 28.84 -0.72
N GLN A 383 -20.91 28.83 -0.68
CA GLN A 383 -21.75 29.67 -1.53
C GLN A 383 -22.00 31.06 -0.91
N SER A 384 -21.86 31.18 0.41
CA SER A 384 -21.82 32.45 1.16
C SER A 384 -20.41 33.06 1.23
#